data_AF-X6DG60-F1
#
_entry.id   AF-X6DG60-F1
#
_cell.length_a   1.000
_cell.length_b   1.000
_cell.length_c   1.000
_cell.angle_alpha   90.00
_cell.angle_beta   90.00
_cell.angle_gamma   90.00
#
_symmetry.space_group_name_H-M   'P 1'
#
loop_
_entity.id
_entity.type
_entity.pdbx_description
1 polymer ?
#
loop_
_entity_poly.entity_id
_entity_poly.type
_entity_poly.pdbx_seq_one_letter_code
_entity_poly.pdbx_strand_id
1 'polypeptide(L)'
;MANASFTDLAGNQGIGKTVNNLSPAGYAGQPINLGLTDPLQDGSLVTATVKDVPSGWIIDGATLNADGSWTLETTSPHGLTVTTPADYAGAAVLNVSMSWTNGDGTTGSTSVADNVEAYAPGMPIFAWSGDDVLTGSSGNDLFVFSQPIGNDTVHSFDAAADKIDLIGYSGFASFADVQTHMADDANGNAVIRLGDGQSILLDGVHSSALTDGNLVFDQTPVVNNAGTMTIGDGAMLPLSGTINNTGLISLNSAGSDTLLQLIQHGITLQSGGQVVLSDSDSNIISGTSADVILTNVDNTVSGAGQLGGGLLSLNNQGTIVATGTHALVIDMGANTTLNSGTLEATGSGGLMITGTLANSGLLWANGGNITIDGQVTGTGEATIGNLSKLEFGAASSTDVTFAQNAAGTLQLDDSFDFSGRIGGITNDDKIDLGDMLFGAGTSAAYQADSSGNGGTLTVTDGAHNATLHLLGIFDAHNFTLVDDGAGRTVVEYGLTASGLVA
;
A
#
# COMPACT_ATOMS: atom_id res chain seq x y z
N MET A 1 -3.21 -17.88 -5.32
CA MET A 1 -3.41 -18.93 -6.35
C MET A 1 -3.72 -20.27 -5.69
N ALA A 2 -4.92 -20.83 -5.89
CA ALA A 2 -5.22 -22.22 -5.54
C ALA A 2 -6.29 -22.79 -6.49
N ASN A 3 -5.92 -23.80 -7.28
CA ASN A 3 -6.89 -24.66 -7.97
C ASN A 3 -7.37 -25.71 -6.98
N ALA A 4 -8.61 -25.59 -6.49
CA ALA A 4 -9.25 -26.63 -5.69
C ALA A 4 -10.19 -27.45 -6.58
N SER A 5 -9.78 -28.67 -6.94
CA SER A 5 -10.67 -29.69 -7.49
C SER A 5 -11.42 -30.36 -6.35
N PHE A 6 -12.74 -30.20 -6.27
CA PHE A 6 -13.56 -31.00 -5.36
C PHE A 6 -14.09 -32.24 -6.08
N THR A 7 -14.02 -33.37 -5.38
CA THR A 7 -14.62 -34.65 -5.79
C THR A 7 -15.99 -34.76 -5.13
N ASP A 8 -17.01 -35.17 -5.88
CA ASP A 8 -18.33 -35.45 -5.29
C ASP A 8 -18.28 -36.70 -4.38
N LEU A 9 -19.38 -36.95 -3.65
CA LEU A 9 -19.55 -38.14 -2.78
C LEU A 9 -19.51 -39.47 -3.55
N ALA A 10 -19.51 -39.45 -4.89
CA ALA A 10 -19.41 -40.62 -5.77
C ALA A 10 -18.02 -40.79 -6.41
N GLY A 11 -17.05 -39.90 -6.13
CA GLY A 11 -15.68 -39.98 -6.63
C GLY A 11 -15.47 -39.35 -8.02
N ASN A 12 -16.42 -38.57 -8.53
CA ASN A 12 -16.28 -37.87 -9.80
C ASN A 12 -15.52 -36.55 -9.62
N GLN A 13 -14.52 -36.31 -10.48
CA GLN A 13 -13.76 -35.06 -10.55
C GLN A 13 -14.61 -33.99 -11.25
N GLY A 14 -15.06 -32.96 -10.53
CA GLY A 14 -15.66 -31.78 -11.14
C GLY A 14 -14.58 -30.89 -11.78
N ILE A 15 -14.81 -30.41 -13.00
CA ILE A 15 -13.98 -29.37 -13.61
C ILE A 15 -14.37 -28.03 -12.97
N GLY A 16 -13.90 -27.76 -11.76
CA GLY A 16 -14.00 -26.44 -11.15
C GLY A 16 -13.02 -25.51 -11.86
N LYS A 17 -13.54 -24.53 -12.62
CA LYS A 17 -12.75 -23.38 -13.06
C LYS A 17 -12.93 -22.28 -12.02
N THR A 18 -11.84 -21.88 -11.35
CA THR A 18 -11.79 -20.61 -10.63
C THR A 18 -11.62 -19.51 -11.66
N VAL A 19 -12.57 -18.58 -11.72
CA VAL A 19 -12.39 -17.31 -12.42
C VAL A 19 -11.99 -16.29 -11.35
N ASN A 20 -10.92 -15.54 -11.59
CA ASN A 20 -10.53 -14.41 -10.74
C ASN A 20 -10.98 -13.11 -11.43
N ASN A 21 -11.30 -12.08 -10.64
CA ASN A 21 -11.52 -10.68 -11.05
C ASN A 21 -12.72 -10.39 -11.95
N LEU A 22 -13.92 -10.24 -11.36
CA LEU A 22 -14.97 -9.41 -11.97
C LEU A 22 -14.96 -7.98 -11.42
N SER A 23 -14.23 -7.76 -10.31
CA SER A 23 -13.99 -6.48 -9.63
C SER A 23 -15.24 -5.58 -9.52
N PRO A 24 -16.34 -6.06 -8.91
CA PRO A 24 -17.53 -5.24 -8.69
C PRO A 24 -17.21 -3.99 -7.90
N ALA A 25 -17.64 -2.84 -8.40
CA ALA A 25 -17.52 -1.58 -7.71
C ALA A 25 -18.83 -0.79 -7.76
N GLY A 26 -19.15 -0.10 -6.67
CA GLY A 26 -20.33 0.76 -6.63
C GLY A 26 -20.41 1.59 -5.35
N TYR A 27 -21.60 2.08 -5.05
CA TYR A 27 -21.83 2.92 -3.88
C TYR A 27 -22.34 2.14 -2.68
N ALA A 28 -21.84 2.51 -1.50
CA ALA A 28 -22.30 1.95 -0.25
C ALA A 28 -23.80 2.23 -0.01
N GLY A 29 -24.51 1.23 0.51
CA GLY A 29 -25.96 1.32 0.71
C GLY A 29 -26.79 1.25 -0.57
N GLN A 30 -26.19 1.02 -1.73
CA GLN A 30 -26.88 0.78 -3.01
C GLN A 30 -26.55 -0.64 -3.51
N PRO A 31 -27.40 -1.22 -4.38
CA PRO A 31 -27.09 -2.49 -5.03
C PRO A 31 -25.85 -2.35 -5.92
N ILE A 32 -24.87 -3.24 -5.74
CA ILE A 32 -23.66 -3.36 -6.55
C ILE A 32 -23.76 -4.67 -7.33
N ASN A 33 -23.68 -4.60 -8.67
CA ASN A 33 -23.75 -5.80 -9.52
C ASN A 33 -22.47 -6.64 -9.38
N LEU A 34 -22.61 -7.93 -9.09
CA LEU A 34 -21.48 -8.85 -8.92
C LEU A 34 -20.83 -9.30 -10.24
N GLY A 35 -21.31 -8.84 -11.40
CA GLY A 35 -20.71 -9.12 -12.70
C GLY A 35 -20.76 -10.60 -13.14
N LEU A 36 -21.53 -11.44 -12.43
CA LEU A 36 -21.49 -12.89 -12.63
C LEU A 36 -21.95 -13.26 -14.03
N THR A 37 -21.15 -14.07 -14.74
CA THR A 37 -21.55 -14.61 -16.03
C THR A 37 -22.44 -15.83 -15.85
N ASP A 38 -23.50 -15.94 -16.66
CA ASP A 38 -24.31 -17.17 -16.74
C ASP A 38 -23.47 -18.32 -17.34
N PRO A 39 -23.24 -19.41 -16.60
CA PRO A 39 -22.43 -20.54 -17.08
C PRO A 39 -23.11 -21.34 -18.20
N LEU A 40 -24.43 -21.28 -18.34
CA LEU A 40 -25.18 -22.11 -19.29
C LEU A 40 -25.68 -21.32 -20.50
N GLN A 41 -25.96 -20.02 -20.35
CA GLN A 41 -26.44 -19.12 -21.41
C GLN A 41 -27.72 -19.63 -22.14
N ASP A 42 -28.43 -20.59 -21.55
CA ASP A 42 -29.62 -21.23 -22.11
C ASP A 42 -30.88 -21.00 -21.27
N GLY A 43 -30.78 -20.20 -20.19
CA GLY A 43 -31.88 -19.87 -19.28
C GLY A 43 -32.21 -20.94 -18.25
N SER A 44 -31.36 -21.96 -18.10
CA SER A 44 -31.50 -22.99 -17.06
C SER A 44 -31.29 -22.43 -15.65
N LEU A 45 -31.83 -23.13 -14.64
CA LEU A 45 -31.71 -22.75 -13.24
C LEU A 45 -30.29 -22.97 -12.71
N VAL A 46 -29.74 -21.95 -12.07
CA VAL A 46 -28.45 -21.98 -11.38
C VAL A 46 -28.67 -21.68 -9.90
N THR A 47 -28.06 -22.49 -9.03
CA THR A 47 -27.98 -22.21 -7.59
C THR A 47 -26.69 -21.46 -7.29
N ALA A 48 -26.79 -20.20 -6.89
CA ALA A 48 -25.69 -19.38 -6.41
C ALA A 48 -25.61 -19.46 -4.88
N THR A 49 -24.41 -19.67 -4.35
CA THR A 49 -24.09 -19.65 -2.91
C THR A 49 -22.96 -18.66 -2.67
N VAL A 50 -23.19 -17.65 -1.82
CA VAL A 50 -22.20 -16.63 -1.46
C VAL A 50 -21.74 -16.84 -0.02
N LYS A 51 -20.42 -16.88 0.19
CA LYS A 51 -19.77 -17.03 1.49
C LYS A 51 -18.90 -15.81 1.80
N ASP A 52 -18.51 -15.73 3.07
CA ASP A 52 -17.64 -14.67 3.62
C ASP A 52 -18.24 -13.27 3.46
N VAL A 53 -19.57 -13.18 3.42
CA VAL A 53 -20.32 -11.92 3.36
C VAL A 53 -20.10 -11.14 4.65
N PRO A 54 -19.54 -9.91 4.60
CA PRO A 54 -19.32 -9.11 5.79
C PRO A 54 -20.61 -8.81 6.56
N SER A 55 -20.47 -8.56 7.86
CA SER A 55 -21.65 -8.26 8.71
C SER A 55 -22.42 -7.05 8.20
N GLY A 56 -23.74 -7.17 8.12
CA GLY A 56 -24.64 -6.11 7.65
C GLY A 56 -24.81 -6.03 6.14
N TRP A 57 -24.00 -6.76 5.35
CA TRP A 57 -24.20 -6.87 3.91
C TRP A 57 -25.35 -7.83 3.60
N ILE A 58 -26.03 -7.57 2.49
CA ILE A 58 -27.19 -8.34 2.02
C ILE A 58 -26.93 -8.77 0.56
N ILE A 59 -27.17 -10.04 0.26
CA ILE A 59 -27.24 -10.52 -1.13
C ILE A 59 -28.69 -10.43 -1.59
N ASP A 60 -28.97 -9.58 -2.57
CA ASP A 60 -30.33 -9.21 -2.92
C ASP A 60 -31.11 -10.39 -3.50
N GLY A 61 -32.28 -10.66 -2.92
CA GLY A 61 -33.14 -11.79 -3.29
C GLY A 61 -32.69 -13.16 -2.74
N ALA A 62 -31.51 -13.28 -2.12
CA ALA A 62 -31.02 -14.53 -1.56
C ALA A 62 -31.55 -14.79 -0.14
N THR A 63 -31.47 -16.06 0.29
CA THR A 63 -31.79 -16.48 1.66
C THR A 63 -30.51 -16.67 2.48
N LEU A 64 -30.45 -16.06 3.66
CA LEU A 64 -29.36 -16.25 4.62
C LEU A 64 -29.53 -17.60 5.35
N ASN A 65 -28.50 -18.44 5.28
CA ASN A 65 -28.43 -19.75 5.93
C ASN A 65 -27.89 -19.65 7.36
N ALA A 66 -28.09 -20.71 8.15
CA ALA A 66 -27.63 -20.78 9.54
C ALA A 66 -26.10 -20.78 9.69
N ASP A 67 -25.37 -21.13 8.64
CA ASP A 67 -23.90 -21.11 8.61
C ASP A 67 -23.32 -19.76 8.15
N GLY A 68 -24.16 -18.76 7.89
CA GLY A 68 -23.76 -17.43 7.44
C GLY A 68 -23.64 -17.27 5.92
N SER A 69 -23.76 -18.35 5.15
CA SER A 69 -23.80 -18.27 3.68
C SER A 69 -25.16 -17.78 3.16
N TRP A 70 -25.19 -17.25 1.95
CA TRP A 70 -26.42 -16.85 1.27
C TRP A 70 -26.67 -17.74 0.06
N THR A 71 -27.92 -18.15 -0.18
CA THR A 71 -28.28 -18.99 -1.34
C THR A 71 -29.44 -18.39 -2.14
N LEU A 72 -29.31 -18.43 -3.48
CA LEU A 72 -30.34 -18.04 -4.43
C LEU A 72 -30.41 -19.04 -5.59
N GLU A 73 -31.62 -19.40 -6.01
CA GLU A 73 -31.84 -20.05 -7.31
C GLU A 73 -32.29 -19.01 -8.33
N THR A 74 -31.58 -18.89 -9.46
CA THR A 74 -31.84 -17.87 -10.47
C THR A 74 -31.57 -18.41 -11.87
N THR A 75 -32.30 -17.91 -12.86
CA THR A 75 -32.01 -18.09 -14.30
C THR A 75 -31.20 -16.92 -14.87
N SER A 76 -30.83 -15.96 -14.02
CA SER A 76 -30.19 -14.70 -14.41
C SER A 76 -29.06 -14.33 -13.44
N PRO A 77 -27.96 -15.12 -13.37
CA PRO A 77 -26.85 -14.84 -12.46
C PRO A 77 -26.25 -13.43 -12.63
N HIS A 78 -26.24 -12.89 -13.86
CA HIS A 78 -25.75 -11.55 -14.20
C HIS A 78 -26.52 -10.39 -13.56
N GLY A 79 -27.70 -10.66 -12.99
CA GLY A 79 -28.49 -9.67 -12.26
C GLY A 79 -28.30 -9.74 -10.74
N LEU A 80 -27.38 -10.58 -10.24
CA LEU A 80 -27.16 -10.71 -8.81
C LEU A 80 -26.42 -9.49 -8.27
N THR A 81 -26.96 -8.88 -7.22
CA THR A 81 -26.38 -7.72 -6.57
C THR A 81 -26.10 -7.98 -5.09
N VAL A 82 -25.17 -7.20 -4.55
CA VAL A 82 -24.89 -7.09 -3.12
C VAL A 82 -25.12 -5.66 -2.66
N THR A 83 -25.71 -5.50 -1.48
CA THR A 83 -25.92 -4.19 -0.85
C THR A 83 -25.17 -4.13 0.48
N THR A 84 -24.25 -3.18 0.62
CA THR A 84 -23.48 -2.92 1.85
C THR A 84 -24.25 -1.97 2.78
N PRO A 85 -23.86 -1.83 4.07
CA PRO A 85 -24.32 -0.72 4.90
C PRO A 85 -23.98 0.64 4.27
N ALA A 86 -24.89 1.63 4.41
CA ALA A 86 -24.72 2.95 3.77
C ALA A 86 -23.53 3.78 4.30
N ASP A 87 -23.03 3.43 5.49
CA ASP A 87 -21.87 4.04 6.14
C ASP A 87 -20.57 3.25 5.92
N TYR A 88 -20.63 2.14 5.18
CA TYR A 88 -19.44 1.38 4.79
C TYR A 88 -18.67 2.11 3.69
N ALA A 89 -17.34 1.99 3.71
CA ALA A 89 -16.48 2.32 2.58
C ALA A 89 -15.30 1.36 2.57
N GLY A 90 -14.84 0.96 1.38
CA GLY A 90 -13.67 0.10 1.20
C GLY A 90 -13.98 -1.15 0.37
N ALA A 91 -13.28 -2.25 0.64
CA ALA A 91 -13.38 -3.47 -0.15
C ALA A 91 -13.37 -4.75 0.69
N ALA A 92 -14.03 -5.79 0.17
CA ALA A 92 -14.06 -7.13 0.75
C ALA A 92 -14.15 -8.21 -0.33
N VAL A 93 -13.58 -9.39 -0.06
CA VAL A 93 -13.68 -10.55 -0.95
C VAL A 93 -14.90 -11.38 -0.59
N LEU A 94 -15.75 -11.67 -1.58
CA LEU A 94 -16.87 -12.60 -1.47
C LEU A 94 -16.54 -13.89 -2.22
N ASN A 95 -16.86 -15.04 -1.62
CA ASN A 95 -16.69 -16.33 -2.29
C ASN A 95 -18.03 -16.79 -2.87
N VAL A 96 -18.22 -16.65 -4.18
CA VAL A 96 -19.43 -17.05 -4.89
C VAL A 96 -19.21 -18.41 -5.55
N SER A 97 -20.10 -19.36 -5.29
CA SER A 97 -20.15 -20.66 -5.96
C SER A 97 -21.46 -20.80 -6.70
N MET A 98 -21.41 -21.14 -7.98
CA MET A 98 -22.59 -21.43 -8.81
C MET A 98 -22.61 -22.90 -9.17
N SER A 99 -23.76 -23.55 -9.03
CA SER A 99 -23.97 -24.94 -9.42
C SER A 99 -25.25 -25.13 -10.23
N TRP A 100 -25.25 -26.08 -11.15
CA TRP A 100 -26.37 -26.36 -12.05
C TRP A 100 -26.44 -27.83 -12.44
N THR A 101 -27.55 -28.23 -13.06
CA THR A 101 -27.71 -29.58 -13.65
C THR A 101 -27.41 -29.52 -15.15
N ASN A 102 -26.42 -30.29 -15.62
CA ASN A 102 -26.11 -30.42 -17.04
C ASN A 102 -27.20 -31.20 -17.79
N GLY A 103 -27.23 -31.09 -19.11
CA GLY A 103 -28.21 -31.82 -19.94
C GLY A 103 -28.12 -33.35 -19.85
N ASP A 104 -27.03 -33.91 -19.35
CA ASP A 104 -26.84 -35.34 -19.08
C ASP A 104 -27.24 -35.77 -17.65
N GLY A 105 -27.71 -34.84 -16.82
CA GLY A 105 -28.11 -35.07 -15.44
C GLY A 105 -26.97 -34.99 -14.41
N THR A 106 -25.73 -34.70 -14.83
CA THR A 106 -24.60 -34.45 -13.91
C THR A 106 -24.64 -33.03 -13.32
N THR A 107 -23.92 -32.79 -12.22
CA THR A 107 -23.79 -31.44 -11.62
C THR A 107 -22.59 -30.71 -12.22
N GLY A 108 -22.82 -29.51 -12.75
CA GLY A 108 -21.77 -28.53 -13.07
C GLY A 108 -21.57 -27.55 -11.92
N SER A 109 -20.35 -27.01 -11.77
CA SER A 109 -20.09 -25.94 -10.80
C SER A 109 -18.92 -25.04 -11.21
N THR A 110 -18.94 -23.79 -10.76
CA THR A 110 -17.83 -22.82 -10.85
C THR A 110 -17.80 -21.96 -9.61
N SER A 111 -16.63 -21.40 -9.30
CA SER A 111 -16.46 -20.48 -8.17
C SER A 111 -15.66 -19.26 -8.58
N VAL A 112 -16.04 -18.11 -8.02
CA VAL A 112 -15.32 -16.84 -8.14
C VAL A 112 -15.06 -16.30 -6.74
N ALA A 113 -13.82 -15.87 -6.52
CA ALA A 113 -13.48 -15.00 -5.40
C ALA A 113 -13.57 -13.58 -5.93
N ASP A 114 -14.55 -12.84 -5.43
CA ASP A 114 -14.99 -11.60 -6.03
C ASP A 114 -14.65 -10.41 -5.14
N ASN A 115 -13.86 -9.49 -5.66
CA ASN A 115 -13.41 -8.31 -4.91
C ASN A 115 -14.46 -7.20 -5.05
N VAL A 116 -15.31 -7.04 -4.03
CA VAL A 116 -16.36 -6.04 -4.04
C VAL A 116 -15.87 -4.75 -3.38
N GLU A 117 -15.90 -3.68 -4.14
CA GLU A 117 -15.55 -2.32 -3.74
C GLU A 117 -16.82 -1.50 -3.53
N ALA A 118 -16.91 -0.82 -2.38
CA ALA A 118 -17.99 0.10 -2.09
C ALA A 118 -17.44 1.46 -1.68
N TYR A 119 -17.72 2.46 -2.50
CA TYR A 119 -17.34 3.85 -2.28
C TYR A 119 -18.44 4.58 -1.51
N ALA A 120 -18.06 5.54 -0.67
CA ALA A 120 -19.03 6.38 0.00
C ALA A 120 -19.89 7.18 -1.02
N PRO A 121 -21.17 7.46 -0.73
CA PRO A 121 -22.04 8.19 -1.64
C PRO A 121 -21.43 9.49 -2.17
N GLY A 122 -21.48 9.68 -3.48
CA GLY A 122 -20.96 10.88 -4.17
C GLY A 122 -19.44 10.94 -4.35
N MET A 123 -18.70 9.89 -3.95
CA MET A 123 -17.28 9.74 -4.29
C MET A 123 -17.10 9.16 -5.70
N PRO A 124 -15.94 9.33 -6.35
CA PRO A 124 -15.65 8.67 -7.61
C PRO A 124 -15.59 7.14 -7.45
N ILE A 125 -16.06 6.41 -8.46
CA ILE A 125 -15.82 4.97 -8.64
C ILE A 125 -14.65 4.83 -9.62
N PHE A 126 -13.66 4.00 -9.28
CA PHE A 126 -12.46 3.83 -10.11
C PHE A 126 -12.48 2.50 -10.85
N ALA A 127 -12.23 2.55 -12.15
CA ALA A 127 -11.77 1.38 -12.91
C ALA A 127 -10.26 1.19 -12.71
N TRP A 128 -9.81 -0.06 -12.66
CA TRP A 128 -8.39 -0.44 -12.59
C TRP A 128 -7.92 -1.09 -13.91
N SER A 129 -6.70 -1.62 -13.90
CA SER A 129 -6.17 -2.39 -15.03
C SER A 129 -6.82 -3.77 -15.07
N GLY A 130 -7.97 -3.90 -15.72
CA GLY A 130 -8.71 -5.15 -15.84
C GLY A 130 -10.07 -4.94 -16.49
N ASP A 131 -10.85 -6.01 -16.63
CA ASP A 131 -12.27 -5.90 -16.99
C ASP A 131 -13.05 -5.65 -15.68
N ASP A 132 -13.70 -4.49 -15.59
CA ASP A 132 -14.43 -4.06 -14.39
C ASP A 132 -15.95 -4.07 -14.55
N VAL A 133 -16.64 -4.23 -13.43
CA VAL A 133 -18.08 -4.08 -13.33
C VAL A 133 -18.43 -2.98 -12.35
N LEU A 134 -18.72 -1.80 -12.88
CA LEU A 134 -19.05 -0.61 -12.11
C LEU A 134 -20.58 -0.43 -12.04
N THR A 135 -21.11 -0.06 -10.89
CA THR A 135 -22.55 0.15 -10.68
C THR A 135 -22.82 1.53 -10.11
N GLY A 136 -23.55 2.35 -10.87
CA GLY A 136 -24.04 3.65 -10.43
C GLY A 136 -25.09 3.56 -9.32
N SER A 137 -25.31 4.70 -8.67
CA SER A 137 -26.36 4.94 -7.71
C SER A 137 -27.56 5.66 -8.36
N SER A 138 -28.47 6.16 -7.52
CA SER A 138 -29.51 7.10 -7.95
C SER A 138 -29.09 8.57 -7.83
N GLY A 139 -27.86 8.82 -7.39
CA GLY A 139 -27.24 10.13 -7.29
C GLY A 139 -26.57 10.57 -8.60
N ASN A 140 -25.71 11.57 -8.50
CA ASN A 140 -24.85 11.97 -9.61
C ASN A 140 -23.50 11.30 -9.43
N ASP A 141 -23.18 10.39 -10.32
CA ASP A 141 -22.01 9.53 -10.17
C ASP A 141 -20.86 9.99 -11.07
N LEU A 142 -19.64 9.66 -10.65
CA LEU A 142 -18.43 9.87 -11.42
C LEU A 142 -17.68 8.54 -11.55
N PHE A 143 -17.64 8.02 -12.77
CA PHE A 143 -16.87 6.84 -13.13
C PHE A 143 -15.53 7.28 -13.71
N VAL A 144 -14.44 6.83 -13.10
CA VAL A 144 -13.08 7.25 -13.45
C VAL A 144 -12.35 6.11 -14.15
N PHE A 145 -11.98 6.32 -15.40
CA PHE A 145 -11.23 5.38 -16.20
C PHE A 145 -9.87 5.98 -16.54
N SER A 146 -8.80 5.34 -16.07
CA SER A 146 -7.44 5.76 -16.37
C SER A 146 -6.71 4.71 -17.15
N GLN A 147 -6.09 5.13 -18.24
CA GLN A 147 -5.40 4.20 -19.12
C GLN A 147 -4.22 3.51 -18.39
N PRO A 148 -4.02 2.18 -18.57
CA PRO A 148 -4.90 1.26 -19.30
C PRO A 148 -6.02 0.70 -18.43
N ILE A 149 -7.17 0.47 -19.06
CA ILE A 149 -8.26 -0.38 -18.53
C ILE A 149 -8.42 -1.63 -19.41
N GLY A 150 -9.40 -2.47 -19.11
CA GLY A 150 -9.83 -3.59 -19.95
C GLY A 150 -11.11 -3.29 -20.73
N ASN A 151 -12.07 -4.22 -20.64
CA ASN A 151 -13.43 -4.09 -21.17
C ASN A 151 -14.40 -3.96 -20.01
N ASP A 152 -14.72 -2.73 -19.67
CA ASP A 152 -15.48 -2.42 -18.48
C ASP A 152 -16.96 -2.30 -18.81
N THR A 153 -17.79 -2.71 -17.86
CA THR A 153 -19.24 -2.58 -17.92
C THR A 153 -19.71 -1.64 -16.82
N VAL A 154 -20.49 -0.64 -17.20
CA VAL A 154 -21.17 0.26 -16.27
C VAL A 154 -22.65 -0.07 -16.26
N HIS A 155 -23.16 -0.51 -15.11
CA HIS A 155 -24.58 -0.64 -14.84
C HIS A 155 -25.13 0.63 -14.19
N SER A 156 -26.42 0.87 -14.40
CA SER A 156 -27.17 1.98 -13.77
C SER A 156 -26.63 3.37 -14.07
N PHE A 157 -26.02 3.59 -15.25
CA PHE A 157 -25.58 4.91 -15.67
C PHE A 157 -26.78 5.81 -16.02
N ASP A 158 -26.96 6.92 -15.30
CA ASP A 158 -27.95 7.95 -15.59
C ASP A 158 -27.37 9.00 -16.57
N ALA A 159 -27.74 8.86 -17.85
CA ALA A 159 -27.32 9.81 -18.89
C ALA A 159 -27.75 11.28 -18.65
N ALA A 160 -28.69 11.55 -17.73
CA ALA A 160 -29.07 12.91 -17.36
C ALA A 160 -28.17 13.55 -16.28
N ALA A 161 -27.41 12.75 -15.52
CA ALA A 161 -26.72 13.22 -14.31
C ALA A 161 -25.24 12.78 -14.23
N ASP A 162 -24.93 11.57 -14.69
CA ASP A 162 -23.66 10.91 -14.45
C ASP A 162 -22.57 11.33 -15.42
N LYS A 163 -21.33 11.12 -14.97
CA LYS A 163 -20.13 11.49 -15.70
C LYS A 163 -19.13 10.35 -15.77
N ILE A 164 -18.42 10.32 -16.89
CA ILE A 164 -17.26 9.48 -17.14
C ILE A 164 -16.04 10.41 -17.26
N ASP A 165 -15.01 10.12 -16.48
CA ASP A 165 -13.70 10.77 -16.55
C ASP A 165 -12.73 9.88 -17.31
N LEU A 166 -12.24 10.35 -18.45
CA LEU A 166 -11.22 9.67 -19.23
C LEU A 166 -9.87 10.33 -18.97
N ILE A 167 -8.98 9.60 -18.28
CA ILE A 167 -7.69 10.10 -17.84
C ILE A 167 -6.55 9.40 -18.60
N GLY A 168 -5.68 10.19 -19.22
CA GLY A 168 -4.49 9.69 -19.92
C GLY A 168 -4.73 9.10 -21.31
N TYR A 169 -5.94 9.23 -21.86
CA TYR A 169 -6.28 8.71 -23.19
C TYR A 169 -5.91 9.71 -24.30
N SER A 170 -4.78 9.46 -24.97
CA SER A 170 -4.37 10.27 -26.11
C SER A 170 -5.42 10.23 -27.23
N GLY A 171 -5.83 11.41 -27.71
CA GLY A 171 -6.85 11.53 -28.75
C GLY A 171 -8.30 11.58 -28.24
N PHE A 172 -8.52 11.46 -26.93
CA PHE A 172 -9.81 11.68 -26.28
C PHE A 172 -9.75 12.96 -25.45
N ALA A 173 -9.98 14.12 -26.08
CA ALA A 173 -9.92 15.42 -25.40
C ALA A 173 -11.27 16.16 -25.42
N SER A 174 -12.27 15.60 -26.07
CA SER A 174 -13.59 16.19 -26.22
C SER A 174 -14.65 15.11 -26.45
N PHE A 175 -15.91 15.48 -26.22
CA PHE A 175 -17.04 14.61 -26.55
C PHE A 175 -17.08 14.25 -28.04
N ALA A 176 -16.68 15.16 -28.93
CA ALA A 176 -16.61 14.87 -30.36
C ALA A 176 -15.62 13.72 -30.66
N ASP A 177 -14.49 13.67 -29.95
CA ASP A 177 -13.53 12.57 -30.10
C ASP A 177 -14.14 11.24 -29.62
N VAL A 178 -14.79 11.25 -28.45
CA VAL A 178 -15.52 10.08 -27.91
C VAL A 178 -16.59 9.60 -28.89
N GLN A 179 -17.39 10.51 -29.45
CA GLN A 179 -18.45 10.20 -30.40
C GLN A 179 -17.94 9.46 -31.64
N THR A 180 -16.74 9.79 -32.14
CA THR A 180 -16.15 9.09 -33.29
C THR A 180 -15.76 7.64 -32.98
N HIS A 181 -15.66 7.28 -31.70
CA HIS A 181 -15.30 5.93 -31.23
C HIS A 181 -16.44 5.22 -30.49
N MET A 182 -17.62 5.84 -30.44
CA MET A 182 -18.79 5.32 -29.76
C MET A 182 -19.78 4.74 -30.76
N ALA A 183 -20.30 3.55 -30.46
CA ALA A 183 -21.39 2.94 -31.22
C ALA A 183 -22.19 1.99 -30.33
N ASP A 184 -23.46 1.79 -30.65
CA ASP A 184 -24.29 0.81 -29.96
C ASP A 184 -23.88 -0.63 -30.33
N ASP A 185 -23.96 -1.53 -29.36
CA ASP A 185 -23.83 -2.96 -29.58
C ASP A 185 -25.12 -3.57 -30.18
N ALA A 186 -25.19 -4.90 -30.26
CA ALA A 186 -26.36 -5.60 -30.78
C ALA A 186 -27.61 -5.48 -29.88
N ASN A 187 -27.41 -5.14 -28.60
CA ASN A 187 -28.48 -4.97 -27.61
C ASN A 187 -28.94 -3.50 -27.49
N GLY A 188 -28.26 -2.57 -28.16
CA GLY A 188 -28.55 -1.14 -28.09
C GLY A 188 -27.83 -0.41 -26.96
N ASN A 189 -26.81 -1.04 -26.36
CA ASN A 189 -25.96 -0.47 -25.32
C ASN A 189 -24.81 0.32 -25.96
N ALA A 190 -24.52 1.50 -25.44
CA ALA A 190 -23.43 2.34 -25.89
C ALA A 190 -22.10 1.67 -25.57
N VAL A 191 -21.24 1.53 -26.58
CA VAL A 191 -19.86 1.04 -26.42
C VAL A 191 -18.90 2.12 -26.88
N ILE A 192 -18.13 2.66 -25.94
CA ILE A 192 -17.00 3.55 -26.21
C ILE A 192 -15.77 2.67 -26.43
N ARG A 193 -15.24 2.63 -27.64
CA ARG A 193 -14.02 1.89 -27.96
C ARG A 193 -12.81 2.78 -27.76
N LEU A 194 -11.94 2.36 -26.88
CA LEU A 194 -10.71 3.05 -26.56
C LEU A 194 -9.54 2.40 -27.33
N GLY A 195 -8.36 3.01 -27.26
CA GLY A 195 -7.16 2.46 -27.88
C GLY A 195 -6.84 1.04 -27.38
N ASP A 196 -6.05 0.28 -28.15
CA ASP A 196 -5.52 -1.03 -27.76
C ASP A 196 -6.56 -2.10 -27.36
N GLY A 197 -7.78 -2.00 -27.89
CA GLY A 197 -8.84 -2.99 -27.67
C GLY A 197 -9.60 -2.83 -26.35
N GLN A 198 -9.37 -1.73 -25.64
CA GLN A 198 -10.08 -1.37 -24.41
C GLN A 198 -11.49 -0.85 -24.74
N SER A 199 -12.45 -1.03 -23.84
CA SER A 199 -13.80 -0.50 -24.06
C SER A 199 -14.56 -0.22 -22.78
N ILE A 200 -15.54 0.68 -22.88
CA ILE A 200 -16.52 0.94 -21.83
C ILE A 200 -17.91 0.67 -22.43
N LEU A 201 -18.63 -0.29 -21.87
CA LEU A 201 -20.02 -0.62 -22.17
C LEU A 201 -20.92 0.05 -21.14
N LEU A 202 -21.91 0.83 -21.58
CA LEU A 202 -22.95 1.38 -20.71
C LEU A 202 -24.21 0.55 -20.86
N ASP A 203 -24.46 -0.33 -19.90
CA ASP A 203 -25.59 -1.27 -19.95
C ASP A 203 -26.93 -0.54 -19.82
N GLY A 204 -27.82 -0.75 -20.78
CA GLY A 204 -29.13 -0.11 -20.84
C GLY A 204 -29.13 1.33 -21.34
N VAL A 205 -27.99 1.87 -21.77
CA VAL A 205 -27.87 3.27 -22.24
C VAL A 205 -27.53 3.31 -23.72
N HIS A 206 -28.38 3.93 -24.54
CA HIS A 206 -28.11 4.10 -25.97
C HIS A 206 -27.13 5.26 -26.22
N SER A 207 -26.25 5.12 -27.22
CA SER A 207 -25.19 6.09 -27.54
C SER A 207 -25.71 7.51 -27.81
N SER A 208 -26.91 7.61 -28.40
CA SER A 208 -27.57 8.90 -28.67
C SER A 208 -28.10 9.62 -27.42
N ALA A 209 -28.12 8.95 -26.26
CA ALA A 209 -28.50 9.57 -24.99
C ALA A 209 -27.33 10.34 -24.36
N LEU A 210 -26.08 10.00 -24.73
CA LEU A 210 -24.92 10.69 -24.21
C LEU A 210 -24.74 12.07 -24.85
N THR A 211 -24.24 12.99 -24.04
CA THR A 211 -23.94 14.38 -24.40
C THR A 211 -22.56 14.76 -23.88
N ASP A 212 -22.09 15.96 -24.23
CA ASP A 212 -20.85 16.51 -23.66
C ASP A 212 -20.91 16.69 -22.15
N GLY A 213 -22.10 16.83 -21.56
CA GLY A 213 -22.31 16.90 -20.11
C GLY A 213 -21.93 15.62 -19.36
N ASN A 214 -21.87 14.48 -20.05
CA ASN A 214 -21.53 13.17 -19.47
C ASN A 214 -20.03 12.87 -19.45
N LEU A 215 -19.20 13.73 -20.05
CA LEU A 215 -17.77 13.45 -20.21
C LEU A 215 -16.94 14.56 -19.56
N VAL A 216 -15.95 14.15 -18.77
CA VAL A 216 -14.83 14.97 -18.32
C VAL A 216 -13.52 14.27 -18.73
N PHE A 217 -12.44 15.04 -18.83
CA PHE A 217 -11.17 14.56 -19.35
C PHE A 217 -10.03 15.05 -18.47
N ASP A 218 -9.15 14.13 -18.09
CA ASP A 218 -7.99 14.39 -17.23
C ASP A 218 -8.34 15.19 -15.96
N GLN A 219 -9.56 15.01 -15.44
CA GLN A 219 -9.94 15.66 -14.19
C GLN A 219 -9.27 14.92 -13.03
N THR A 220 -8.68 15.65 -12.07
CA THR A 220 -8.13 15.01 -10.87
C THR A 220 -9.28 14.57 -9.96
N PRO A 221 -9.42 13.27 -9.67
CA PRO A 221 -10.47 12.79 -8.78
C PRO A 221 -10.23 13.25 -7.34
N VAL A 222 -11.32 13.46 -6.59
CA VAL A 222 -11.27 13.84 -5.17
C VAL A 222 -12.10 12.88 -4.35
N VAL A 223 -11.49 12.24 -3.36
CA VAL A 223 -12.15 11.36 -2.39
C VAL A 223 -12.10 12.02 -1.02
N ASN A 224 -13.23 12.01 -0.31
CA ASN A 224 -13.34 12.52 1.05
C ASN A 224 -13.61 11.34 1.99
N ASN A 225 -12.65 11.01 2.84
CA ASN A 225 -12.78 9.99 3.87
C ASN A 225 -12.80 10.63 5.25
N ALA A 226 -14.00 10.80 5.81
CA ALA A 226 -14.20 11.29 7.17
C ALA A 226 -14.45 10.16 8.20
N GLY A 227 -14.82 8.97 7.71
CA GLY A 227 -15.10 7.79 8.53
C GLY A 227 -14.00 6.75 8.44
N THR A 228 -14.39 5.49 8.50
CA THR A 228 -13.48 4.36 8.29
C THR A 228 -13.68 3.79 6.90
N MET A 229 -12.62 3.78 6.10
CA MET A 229 -12.50 3.02 4.86
C MET A 229 -11.73 1.73 5.17
N THR A 230 -12.32 0.56 4.90
CA THR A 230 -11.75 -0.73 5.29
C THR A 230 -11.45 -1.61 4.08
N ILE A 231 -10.20 -2.03 3.94
CA ILE A 231 -9.75 -3.04 2.97
C ILE A 231 -9.58 -4.35 3.75
N GLY A 232 -10.50 -5.30 3.52
CA GLY A 232 -10.52 -6.59 4.21
C GLY A 232 -9.42 -7.55 3.73
N ASP A 233 -9.22 -8.65 4.48
CA ASP A 233 -8.25 -9.69 4.12
C ASP A 233 -8.46 -10.19 2.68
N GLY A 234 -7.39 -10.16 1.88
CA GLY A 234 -7.42 -10.62 0.49
C GLY A 234 -8.03 -9.61 -0.50
N ALA A 235 -8.58 -8.49 0.00
CA ALA A 235 -9.24 -7.50 -0.83
C ALA A 235 -8.26 -6.48 -1.40
N MET A 236 -8.68 -5.85 -2.50
CA MET A 236 -7.99 -4.73 -3.12
C MET A 236 -8.93 -3.52 -3.22
N LEU A 237 -8.40 -2.32 -3.01
CA LEU A 237 -9.10 -1.08 -3.31
C LEU A 237 -8.21 -0.13 -4.15
N PRO A 238 -8.61 0.25 -5.38
CA PRO A 238 -7.93 1.27 -6.16
C PRO A 238 -8.34 2.68 -5.73
N LEU A 239 -7.36 3.59 -5.66
CA LEU A 239 -7.59 5.03 -5.42
C LEU A 239 -6.66 5.89 -6.29
N SER A 240 -7.15 7.08 -6.66
CA SER A 240 -6.40 8.10 -7.41
C SER A 240 -6.67 9.51 -6.90
N GLY A 241 -5.76 10.43 -7.22
CA GLY A 241 -5.99 11.86 -7.14
C GLY A 241 -5.80 12.40 -5.73
N THR A 242 -6.70 13.27 -5.29
CA THR A 242 -6.61 13.88 -3.97
C THR A 242 -7.50 13.13 -2.98
N ILE A 243 -6.90 12.62 -1.91
CA ILE A 243 -7.63 11.95 -0.83
C ILE A 243 -7.61 12.85 0.40
N ASN A 244 -8.77 13.47 0.68
CA ASN A 244 -9.03 14.21 1.91
C ASN A 244 -9.38 13.21 3.00
N ASN A 245 -8.36 12.70 3.67
CA ASN A 245 -8.51 11.74 4.75
C ASN A 245 -8.45 12.47 6.10
N THR A 246 -9.60 12.72 6.71
CA THR A 246 -9.68 13.14 8.12
C THR A 246 -9.98 11.95 9.05
N GLY A 247 -10.35 10.81 8.45
CA GLY A 247 -10.70 9.58 9.14
C GLY A 247 -9.59 8.53 9.10
N LEU A 248 -10.00 7.27 8.96
CA LEU A 248 -9.14 6.09 8.95
C LEU A 248 -9.26 5.35 7.62
N ILE A 249 -8.14 4.98 7.01
CA ILE A 249 -8.05 3.93 5.99
C ILE A 249 -7.38 2.73 6.66
N SER A 250 -8.00 1.56 6.65
CA SER A 250 -7.55 0.36 7.37
C SER A 250 -7.26 -0.77 6.37
N LEU A 251 -6.04 -1.30 6.37
CA LEU A 251 -5.67 -2.52 5.66
C LEU A 251 -5.63 -3.66 6.69
N ASN A 252 -6.57 -4.60 6.57
CA ASN A 252 -6.84 -5.62 7.58
C ASN A 252 -6.45 -7.03 7.12
N SER A 253 -5.21 -7.20 6.65
CA SER A 253 -4.68 -8.54 6.37
C SER A 253 -4.75 -9.43 7.61
N ALA A 254 -5.23 -10.66 7.39
CA ALA A 254 -5.17 -11.80 8.30
C ALA A 254 -4.27 -12.93 7.74
N GLY A 255 -3.47 -12.62 6.72
CA GLY A 255 -2.53 -13.53 6.06
C GLY A 255 -2.63 -13.53 4.53
N SER A 256 -3.68 -12.96 3.96
CA SER A 256 -3.85 -12.81 2.51
C SER A 256 -3.46 -11.41 2.06
N ASP A 257 -2.93 -11.29 0.83
CA ASP A 257 -2.54 -10.01 0.24
C ASP A 257 -3.71 -9.03 0.28
N THR A 258 -3.54 -7.94 1.02
CA THR A 258 -4.55 -6.90 1.25
C THR A 258 -3.99 -5.59 0.71
N LEU A 259 -4.57 -5.10 -0.39
CA LEU A 259 -3.90 -4.16 -1.28
C LEU A 259 -4.65 -2.83 -1.39
N LEU A 260 -4.00 -1.73 -0.99
CA LEU A 260 -4.36 -0.39 -1.45
C LEU A 260 -3.57 -0.08 -2.72
N GLN A 261 -4.26 -0.06 -3.86
CA GLN A 261 -3.65 0.15 -5.17
C GLN A 261 -3.74 1.63 -5.55
N LEU A 262 -2.59 2.27 -5.75
CA LEU A 262 -2.50 3.61 -6.30
C LEU A 262 -2.49 3.51 -7.82
N ILE A 263 -3.46 4.16 -8.46
CA ILE A 263 -3.61 4.16 -9.92
C ILE A 263 -3.27 5.54 -10.52
N GLN A 264 -3.16 5.63 -11.84
CA GLN A 264 -2.92 6.89 -12.57
C GLN A 264 -1.61 7.59 -12.17
N HIS A 265 -1.66 8.87 -11.79
CA HIS A 265 -0.54 9.65 -11.27
C HIS A 265 -0.31 9.44 -9.77
N GLY A 266 -1.08 8.55 -9.14
CA GLY A 266 -1.00 8.25 -7.72
C GLY A 266 -1.90 9.13 -6.86
N ILE A 267 -1.52 9.31 -5.60
CA ILE A 267 -2.35 9.89 -4.56
C ILE A 267 -1.62 11.04 -3.85
N THR A 268 -2.32 12.14 -3.64
CA THR A 268 -2.01 13.12 -2.60
C THR A 268 -2.92 12.88 -1.40
N LEU A 269 -2.35 12.37 -0.30
CA LEU A 269 -3.04 12.06 0.94
C LEU A 269 -2.89 13.23 1.91
N GLN A 270 -4.01 13.89 2.25
CA GLN A 270 -4.02 15.12 3.05
C GLN A 270 -5.16 15.13 4.09
N SER A 271 -5.21 16.17 4.94
CA SER A 271 -6.21 16.40 5.99
C SER A 271 -5.98 15.67 7.32
N GLY A 272 -4.77 15.15 7.56
CA GLY A 272 -4.30 14.77 8.90
C GLY A 272 -4.84 13.45 9.48
N GLY A 273 -5.53 12.64 8.67
CA GLY A 273 -6.06 11.34 9.06
C GLY A 273 -5.02 10.24 9.17
N GLN A 274 -5.51 9.00 9.21
CA GLN A 274 -4.69 7.80 9.42
C GLN A 274 -4.82 6.80 8.27
N VAL A 275 -3.72 6.10 8.01
CA VAL A 275 -3.67 4.85 7.25
C VAL A 275 -3.06 3.80 8.16
N VAL A 276 -3.82 2.79 8.56
CA VAL A 276 -3.38 1.76 9.51
C VAL A 276 -3.34 0.41 8.82
N LEU A 277 -2.17 -0.23 8.83
CA LEU A 277 -1.95 -1.58 8.36
C LEU A 277 -1.94 -2.52 9.58
N SER A 278 -2.63 -3.65 9.49
CA SER A 278 -2.54 -4.69 10.53
C SER A 278 -1.10 -5.21 10.68
N ASP A 279 -0.83 -5.97 11.74
CA ASP A 279 0.50 -6.55 11.99
C ASP A 279 0.72 -7.80 11.10
N SER A 280 0.92 -7.58 9.80
CA SER A 280 1.07 -8.61 8.78
C SER A 280 1.93 -8.13 7.61
N ASP A 281 2.80 -9.02 7.10
CA ASP A 281 3.59 -8.78 5.89
C ASP A 281 2.73 -8.63 4.62
N SER A 282 1.50 -9.15 4.63
CA SER A 282 0.62 -9.16 3.46
C SER A 282 -0.23 -7.89 3.29
N ASN A 283 -0.03 -6.86 4.14
CA ASN A 283 -0.59 -5.54 3.84
C ASN A 283 0.29 -4.84 2.81
N ILE A 284 -0.29 -4.36 1.73
CA ILE A 284 0.45 -3.79 0.60
C ILE A 284 -0.16 -2.45 0.21
N ILE A 285 0.67 -1.42 0.09
CA ILE A 285 0.34 -0.17 -0.59
C ILE A 285 1.26 -0.07 -1.79
N SER A 286 0.75 -0.17 -3.01
CA SER A 286 1.58 -0.20 -4.22
C SER A 286 0.96 0.62 -5.34
N GLY A 287 1.78 1.09 -6.28
CA GLY A 287 1.34 1.74 -7.50
C GLY A 287 1.21 0.76 -8.66
N THR A 288 0.51 1.16 -9.72
CA THR A 288 0.38 0.36 -10.96
C THR A 288 1.66 0.38 -11.79
N SER A 289 2.54 1.35 -11.55
CA SER A 289 3.86 1.47 -12.15
C SER A 289 4.80 2.25 -11.23
N ALA A 290 6.11 2.20 -11.51
CA ALA A 290 7.11 2.94 -10.73
C ALA A 290 6.93 4.47 -10.75
N ASP A 291 6.18 5.00 -11.72
CA ASP A 291 5.97 6.44 -11.91
C ASP A 291 4.82 6.98 -11.05
N VAL A 292 4.03 6.08 -10.46
CA VAL A 292 2.93 6.42 -9.54
C VAL A 292 3.50 6.98 -8.25
N ILE A 293 2.98 8.11 -7.79
CA ILE A 293 3.51 8.80 -6.61
C ILE A 293 2.52 8.72 -5.44
N LEU A 294 2.99 8.24 -4.29
CA LEU A 294 2.34 8.47 -3.00
C LEU A 294 2.93 9.74 -2.37
N THR A 295 2.14 10.82 -2.33
CA THR A 295 2.46 12.01 -1.54
C THR A 295 1.68 11.99 -0.23
N ASN A 296 2.35 11.67 0.88
CA ASN A 296 1.77 11.74 2.21
C ASN A 296 2.00 13.14 2.79
N VAL A 297 1.02 14.04 2.72
CA VAL A 297 1.18 15.46 3.10
C VAL A 297 1.27 15.62 4.61
N ASP A 298 0.29 15.10 5.34
CA ASP A 298 0.12 15.33 6.78
C ASP A 298 -0.54 14.15 7.51
N ASN A 299 -0.77 13.03 6.82
CA ASN A 299 -1.37 11.85 7.43
C ASN A 299 -0.32 11.00 8.15
N THR A 300 -0.80 10.14 9.04
CA THR A 300 0.01 9.10 9.68
C THR A 300 -0.25 7.75 9.04
N VAL A 301 0.77 7.16 8.43
CA VAL A 301 0.78 5.76 7.99
C VAL A 301 1.44 4.92 9.07
N SER A 302 0.78 3.88 9.56
CA SER A 302 1.30 3.06 10.66
C SER A 302 0.99 1.58 10.48
N GLY A 303 1.82 0.70 11.03
CA GLY A 303 1.57 -0.74 11.05
C GLY A 303 2.78 -1.57 10.63
N ALA A 304 2.52 -2.67 9.92
CA ALA A 304 3.50 -3.52 9.26
C ALA A 304 3.00 -3.91 7.85
N GLY A 305 3.91 -4.37 6.98
CA GLY A 305 3.61 -4.70 5.60
C GLY A 305 4.57 -4.02 4.62
N GLN A 306 4.11 -3.83 3.39
CA GLN A 306 4.92 -3.31 2.30
C GLN A 306 4.37 -2.00 1.72
N LEU A 307 5.26 -1.02 1.55
CA LEU A 307 5.06 0.18 0.76
C LEU A 307 5.85 0.08 -0.53
N GLY A 308 5.17 0.23 -1.66
CA GLY A 308 5.69 0.28 -3.02
C GLY A 308 5.84 -1.08 -3.70
N GLY A 309 6.69 -1.96 -3.18
CA GLY A 309 7.06 -3.22 -3.85
C GLY A 309 7.70 -3.03 -5.22
N GLY A 310 8.48 -1.96 -5.37
CA GLY A 310 9.19 -1.63 -6.61
C GLY A 310 8.35 -0.88 -7.64
N LEU A 311 7.05 -0.71 -7.40
CA LEU A 311 6.10 -0.08 -8.31
C LEU A 311 5.48 1.19 -7.71
N LEU A 312 6.30 2.04 -7.07
CA LEU A 312 5.85 3.29 -6.49
C LEU A 312 7.02 4.27 -6.30
N SER A 313 6.71 5.55 -6.30
CA SER A 313 7.56 6.63 -5.78
C SER A 313 6.93 7.22 -4.51
N LEU A 314 7.74 7.53 -3.50
CA LEU A 314 7.27 8.06 -2.22
C LEU A 314 7.79 9.47 -1.95
N ASN A 315 6.85 10.37 -1.61
CA ASN A 315 7.11 11.68 -1.05
C ASN A 315 6.43 11.82 0.32
N ASN A 316 7.17 11.53 1.39
CA ASN A 316 6.67 11.61 2.76
C ASN A 316 6.92 12.99 3.38
N GLN A 317 5.85 13.74 3.62
CA GLN A 317 5.85 15.02 4.35
C GLN A 317 5.16 14.89 5.72
N GLY A 318 4.30 13.89 5.88
CA GLY A 318 3.67 13.49 7.14
C GLY A 318 4.51 12.47 7.94
N THR A 319 3.84 11.52 8.57
CA THR A 319 4.49 10.48 9.40
C THR A 319 4.28 9.10 8.80
N ILE A 320 5.35 8.31 8.72
CA ILE A 320 5.28 6.86 8.51
C ILE A 320 5.95 6.19 9.70
N VAL A 321 5.24 5.29 10.38
CA VAL A 321 5.74 4.64 11.59
C VAL A 321 5.53 3.12 11.57
N ALA A 322 6.62 2.36 11.70
CA ALA A 322 6.57 0.92 11.88
C ALA A 322 6.21 0.59 13.33
N THR A 323 5.00 0.07 13.57
CA THR A 323 4.48 -0.20 14.93
C THR A 323 4.32 -1.70 15.23
N GLY A 324 4.42 -2.54 14.20
CA GLY A 324 4.15 -3.98 14.29
C GLY A 324 5.31 -4.82 14.84
N THR A 325 5.02 -6.10 15.05
CA THR A 325 6.02 -7.13 15.29
C THR A 325 6.60 -7.67 13.98
N HIS A 326 5.84 -7.54 12.89
CA HIS A 326 6.32 -7.67 11.51
C HIS A 326 6.92 -6.34 11.04
N ALA A 327 7.79 -6.41 10.04
CA ALA A 327 8.46 -5.22 9.53
C ALA A 327 7.50 -4.36 8.69
N LEU A 328 7.73 -3.05 8.69
CA LEU A 328 7.26 -2.18 7.62
C LEU A 328 8.40 -2.02 6.62
N VAL A 329 8.19 -2.42 5.37
CA VAL A 329 9.20 -2.38 4.31
C VAL A 329 8.83 -1.29 3.30
N ILE A 330 9.71 -0.32 3.11
CA ILE A 330 9.62 0.72 2.07
C ILE A 330 10.52 0.31 0.91
N ASP A 331 9.89 -0.15 -0.18
CA ASP A 331 10.57 -0.57 -1.40
C ASP A 331 10.05 0.19 -2.62
N MET A 332 10.80 1.21 -3.02
CA MET A 332 10.49 2.06 -4.19
C MET A 332 11.22 1.58 -5.46
N GLY A 333 11.87 0.40 -5.42
CA GLY A 333 12.64 -0.13 -6.51
C GLY A 333 13.82 0.77 -6.88
N ALA A 334 13.85 1.26 -8.12
CA ALA A 334 14.91 2.15 -8.59
C ALA A 334 14.71 3.63 -8.17
N ASN A 335 13.54 3.98 -7.65
CA ASN A 335 13.24 5.35 -7.26
C ASN A 335 13.86 5.70 -5.90
N THR A 336 14.17 6.99 -5.72
CA THR A 336 14.61 7.51 -4.43
C THR A 336 13.41 7.82 -3.56
N THR A 337 13.40 7.28 -2.34
CA THR A 337 12.43 7.67 -1.30
C THR A 337 12.72 9.10 -0.87
N LEU A 338 11.72 9.98 -0.91
CA LEU A 338 11.82 11.35 -0.39
C LEU A 338 11.16 11.44 0.98
N ASN A 339 11.90 11.90 1.98
CA ASN A 339 11.37 12.14 3.33
C ASN A 339 11.69 13.56 3.79
N SER A 340 10.67 14.40 3.88
CA SER A 340 10.72 15.69 4.59
C SER A 340 9.94 15.69 5.90
N GLY A 341 9.13 14.64 6.14
CA GLY A 341 8.42 14.40 7.38
C GLY A 341 9.19 13.48 8.31
N THR A 342 8.49 12.50 8.89
CA THR A 342 9.07 11.53 9.84
C THR A 342 8.97 10.10 9.30
N LEU A 343 10.09 9.38 9.34
CA LEU A 343 10.14 7.92 9.27
C LEU A 343 10.55 7.38 10.64
N GLU A 344 9.66 6.64 11.30
CA GLU A 344 9.87 6.18 12.68
C GLU A 344 9.70 4.65 12.80
N ALA A 345 10.42 4.03 13.73
CA ALA A 345 10.21 2.64 14.12
C ALA A 345 10.01 2.54 15.64
N THR A 346 8.84 2.05 16.05
CA THR A 346 8.49 1.80 17.46
C THR A 346 8.23 0.32 17.75
N GLY A 347 7.82 -0.44 16.74
CA GLY A 347 7.56 -1.87 16.83
C GLY A 347 8.81 -2.73 16.66
N SER A 348 8.81 -3.91 17.26
CA SER A 348 9.97 -4.83 17.22
C SER A 348 10.28 -5.39 15.84
N GLY A 349 9.33 -5.33 14.89
CA GLY A 349 9.58 -5.71 13.50
C GLY A 349 10.46 -4.72 12.74
N GLY A 350 10.50 -3.46 13.20
CA GLY A 350 11.33 -2.41 12.62
C GLY A 350 10.83 -1.85 11.30
N LEU A 351 11.55 -0.84 10.82
CA LEU A 351 11.37 -0.21 9.52
C LEU A 351 12.57 -0.57 8.62
N MET A 352 12.30 -1.10 7.44
CA MET A 352 13.32 -1.38 6.43
C MET A 352 13.12 -0.49 5.20
N ILE A 353 14.20 0.10 4.69
CA ILE A 353 14.20 0.88 3.45
C ILE A 353 15.22 0.24 2.50
N THR A 354 14.75 -0.37 1.41
CA THR A 354 15.60 -1.17 0.51
C THR A 354 16.42 -0.33 -0.47
N GLY A 355 15.96 0.89 -0.77
CA GLY A 355 16.50 1.75 -1.81
C GLY A 355 17.18 3.01 -1.30
N THR A 356 17.56 3.89 -2.22
CA THR A 356 18.13 5.21 -1.88
C THR A 356 17.11 6.08 -1.15
N LEU A 357 17.59 6.87 -0.19
CA LEU A 357 16.79 7.78 0.62
C LEU A 357 17.35 9.21 0.56
N ALA A 358 16.50 10.16 0.19
CA ALA A 358 16.76 11.59 0.38
C ALA A 358 15.99 12.06 1.62
N ASN A 359 16.69 12.14 2.74
CA ASN A 359 16.15 12.58 4.02
C ASN A 359 16.43 14.07 4.25
N SER A 360 15.39 14.89 4.18
CA SER A 360 15.39 16.28 4.68
C SER A 360 14.58 16.45 5.97
N GLY A 361 13.94 15.38 6.44
CA GLY A 361 13.13 15.32 7.66
C GLY A 361 13.83 14.55 8.78
N LEU A 362 13.06 13.76 9.52
CA LEU A 362 13.51 12.98 10.66
C LEU A 362 13.49 11.48 10.36
N LEU A 363 14.57 10.79 10.72
CA LEU A 363 14.60 9.35 10.94
C LEU A 363 14.61 9.08 12.45
N TRP A 364 13.74 8.21 12.96
CA TRP A 364 13.64 7.97 14.39
C TRP A 364 13.52 6.48 14.74
N ALA A 365 14.64 5.87 15.14
CA ALA A 365 14.64 4.56 15.77
C ALA A 365 14.25 4.73 17.24
N ASN A 366 13.07 4.23 17.64
CA ASN A 366 12.42 4.59 18.90
C ASN A 366 11.78 3.37 19.58
N GLY A 367 12.60 2.38 19.92
CA GLY A 367 12.13 1.06 20.40
C GLY A 367 12.05 0.01 19.29
N GLY A 368 11.80 0.44 18.06
CA GLY A 368 11.99 -0.36 16.84
C GLY A 368 13.27 0.02 16.12
N ASN A 369 13.86 -0.93 15.40
CA ASN A 369 15.05 -0.68 14.59
C ASN A 369 14.71 -0.04 13.25
N ILE A 370 15.64 0.74 12.70
CA ILE A 370 15.59 1.20 11.32
C ILE A 370 16.81 0.65 10.58
N THR A 371 16.59 0.01 9.44
CA THR A 371 17.65 -0.44 8.51
C THR A 371 17.43 0.20 7.14
N ILE A 372 18.50 0.77 6.56
CA ILE A 372 18.47 1.44 5.25
C ILE A 372 19.59 0.87 4.40
N ASP A 373 19.23 0.11 3.36
CA ASP A 373 20.21 -0.59 2.53
C ASP A 373 20.91 0.34 1.52
N GLY A 374 20.18 1.35 1.04
CA GLY A 374 20.66 2.30 0.04
C GLY A 374 21.36 3.54 0.60
N GLN A 375 21.96 4.32 -0.30
CA GLN A 375 22.60 5.59 0.06
C GLN A 375 21.60 6.56 0.70
N VAL A 376 22.03 7.22 1.78
CA VAL A 376 21.23 8.27 2.45
C VAL A 376 21.84 9.64 2.24
N THR A 377 21.05 10.54 1.66
CA THR A 377 21.43 11.92 1.35
C THR A 377 20.46 12.92 1.98
N GLY A 378 20.76 14.21 1.88
CA GLY A 378 19.88 15.30 2.31
C GLY A 378 20.38 16.00 3.57
N THR A 379 19.54 16.88 4.12
CA THR A 379 19.87 17.76 5.24
C THR A 379 19.08 17.44 6.51
N GLY A 380 18.40 16.30 6.53
CA GLY A 380 17.63 15.84 7.67
C GLY A 380 18.52 15.29 8.77
N GLU A 381 17.90 14.86 9.86
CA GLU A 381 18.57 14.30 11.02
C GLU A 381 18.02 12.91 11.35
N ALA A 382 18.76 12.17 12.17
CA ALA A 382 18.36 10.91 12.74
C ALA A 382 18.48 10.90 14.26
N THR A 383 17.53 10.26 14.94
CA THR A 383 17.57 10.04 16.39
C THR A 383 17.49 8.55 16.71
N ILE A 384 18.32 8.10 17.65
CA ILE A 384 18.30 6.74 18.20
C ILE A 384 17.88 6.83 19.66
N GLY A 385 16.80 6.16 20.03
CA GLY A 385 16.29 6.10 21.40
C GLY A 385 15.75 4.72 21.77
N ASN A 386 15.53 4.51 23.07
CA ASN A 386 14.80 3.36 23.59
C ASN A 386 15.34 1.99 23.12
N LEU A 387 16.64 1.73 23.30
CA LEU A 387 17.30 0.44 23.02
C LEU A 387 17.21 0.01 21.54
N SER A 388 17.12 0.96 20.62
CA SER A 388 16.99 0.69 19.19
C SER A 388 18.33 0.76 18.45
N LYS A 389 18.30 0.24 17.23
CA LYS A 389 19.38 0.31 16.25
C LYS A 389 18.96 1.16 15.05
N LEU A 390 19.85 2.02 14.58
CA LEU A 390 19.80 2.63 13.25
C LEU A 390 20.97 2.11 12.43
N GLU A 391 20.70 1.57 11.25
CA GLU A 391 21.70 1.00 10.36
C GLU A 391 21.70 1.72 9.01
N PHE A 392 22.88 2.17 8.60
CA PHE A 392 23.16 2.62 7.25
C PHE A 392 23.99 1.55 6.54
N GLY A 393 23.37 0.86 5.58
CA GLY A 393 23.97 -0.19 4.75
C GLY A 393 24.92 0.33 3.67
N ALA A 394 24.83 1.62 3.36
CA ALA A 394 25.66 2.32 2.38
C ALA A 394 26.02 3.74 2.89
N ALA A 395 26.80 4.49 2.10
CA ALA A 395 27.17 5.88 2.39
C ALA A 395 26.01 6.74 2.90
N SER A 396 26.25 7.51 3.96
CA SER A 396 25.26 8.39 4.59
C SER A 396 25.86 9.74 5.00
N SER A 397 25.12 10.81 4.75
CA SER A 397 25.46 12.17 5.22
C SER A 397 24.57 12.67 6.36
N THR A 398 23.78 11.78 6.98
CA THR A 398 22.77 12.17 7.98
C THR A 398 23.42 12.37 9.35
N ASP A 399 23.16 13.51 9.99
CA ASP A 399 23.56 13.75 11.39
C ASP A 399 22.72 12.86 12.31
N VAL A 400 23.37 12.15 13.24
CA VAL A 400 22.76 11.19 14.17
C VAL A 400 22.89 11.68 15.61
N THR A 401 21.80 11.64 16.36
CA THR A 401 21.78 11.92 17.80
C THR A 401 21.29 10.71 18.59
N PHE A 402 22.06 10.27 19.58
CA PHE A 402 21.54 9.37 20.62
C PHE A 402 20.71 10.18 21.62
N ALA A 403 19.47 9.77 21.84
CA ALA A 403 18.59 10.34 22.85
C ALA A 403 19.11 10.01 24.27
N GLN A 404 18.62 10.73 25.28
CA GLN A 404 19.00 10.45 26.67
C GLN A 404 18.61 9.02 27.07
N ASN A 405 19.57 8.28 27.62
CA ASN A 405 19.42 6.87 28.00
C ASN A 405 18.95 6.00 26.83
N ALA A 406 19.37 6.33 25.60
CA ALA A 406 19.04 5.54 24.43
C ALA A 406 19.53 4.10 24.59
N ALA A 407 20.79 3.92 25.04
CA ALA A 407 21.45 2.63 25.07
C ALA A 407 21.31 1.92 23.70
N GLY A 408 21.48 2.73 22.65
CA GLY A 408 21.20 2.38 21.27
C GLY A 408 22.45 2.01 20.48
N THR A 409 22.26 1.58 19.24
CA THR A 409 23.36 1.27 18.33
C THR A 409 23.21 2.01 17.01
N LEU A 410 24.25 2.74 16.61
CA LEU A 410 24.42 3.18 15.22
C LEU A 410 25.31 2.15 14.52
N GLN A 411 24.80 1.46 13.49
CA GLN A 411 25.62 0.60 12.63
C GLN A 411 25.91 1.31 11.31
N LEU A 412 27.18 1.29 10.91
CA LEU A 412 27.69 1.84 9.65
C LEU A 412 28.37 0.72 8.87
N ASP A 413 27.72 0.21 7.82
CA ASP A 413 28.32 -0.83 6.96
C ASP A 413 29.25 -0.26 5.89
N ASP A 414 29.19 1.06 5.67
CA ASP A 414 30.11 1.84 4.84
C ASP A 414 30.62 3.04 5.65
N SER A 415 31.43 2.74 6.67
CA SER A 415 31.91 3.74 7.64
C SER A 415 32.92 4.71 7.04
N PHE A 416 33.52 4.36 5.89
CA PHE A 416 34.46 5.21 5.17
C PHE A 416 33.78 6.39 4.46
N ASP A 417 32.55 6.19 4.00
CA ASP A 417 31.75 7.22 3.31
C ASP A 417 30.63 7.80 4.21
N PHE A 418 30.66 7.54 5.52
CA PHE A 418 29.85 8.26 6.49
C PHE A 418 30.41 9.68 6.73
N SER A 419 29.59 10.69 6.46
CA SER A 419 29.98 12.11 6.56
C SER A 419 29.12 12.93 7.54
N GLY A 420 28.12 12.30 8.14
CA GLY A 420 27.31 12.90 9.20
C GLY A 420 28.09 13.11 10.50
N ARG A 421 27.47 13.86 11.40
CA ARG A 421 27.95 14.07 12.77
C ARG A 421 27.20 13.18 13.75
N ILE A 422 27.85 12.77 14.82
CA ILE A 422 27.27 11.89 15.84
C ILE A 422 27.27 12.61 17.18
N GLY A 423 26.09 12.84 17.75
CA GLY A 423 25.91 13.51 19.03
C GLY A 423 25.22 12.64 20.08
N GLY A 424 25.30 13.05 21.34
CA GLY A 424 24.52 12.47 22.44
C GLY A 424 25.02 11.14 23.00
N ILE A 425 26.18 10.65 22.54
CA ILE A 425 26.76 9.37 22.97
C ILE A 425 26.94 9.33 24.49
N THR A 426 26.40 8.30 25.13
CA THR A 426 26.60 7.96 26.53
C THR A 426 27.27 6.58 26.68
N ASN A 427 27.42 6.07 27.90
CA ASN A 427 28.16 4.85 28.18
C ASN A 427 27.51 3.55 27.71
N ASP A 428 26.22 3.58 27.40
CA ASP A 428 25.47 2.41 26.96
C ASP A 428 25.23 2.42 25.45
N ASP A 429 25.67 3.46 24.75
CA ASP A 429 25.52 3.62 23.31
C ASP A 429 26.71 3.02 22.56
N LYS A 430 26.46 2.55 21.34
CA LYS A 430 27.43 1.85 20.49
C LYS A 430 27.46 2.43 19.09
N ILE A 431 28.67 2.50 18.52
CA ILE A 431 28.86 2.69 17.08
C ILE A 431 29.51 1.43 16.54
N ASP A 432 28.77 0.65 15.76
CA ASP A 432 29.23 -0.58 15.13
C ASP A 432 29.70 -0.29 13.70
N LEU A 433 30.95 -0.65 13.38
CA LEU A 433 31.58 -0.40 12.09
C LEU A 433 31.63 -1.70 11.29
N GLY A 434 30.61 -1.90 10.45
CA GLY A 434 30.34 -3.14 9.72
C GLY A 434 31.41 -3.54 8.70
N ASP A 435 32.27 -2.61 8.30
CA ASP A 435 33.36 -2.77 7.33
C ASP A 435 34.76 -2.73 7.95
N MET A 436 34.86 -2.68 9.29
CA MET A 436 36.13 -2.57 10.02
C MET A 436 36.45 -3.82 10.84
N LEU A 437 37.49 -4.56 10.46
CA LEU A 437 37.87 -5.79 11.17
C LEU A 437 38.43 -5.50 12.57
N PHE A 438 38.02 -6.31 13.55
CA PHE A 438 38.58 -6.28 14.89
C PHE A 438 39.77 -7.22 15.03
N GLY A 439 40.90 -6.72 15.56
CA GLY A 439 42.11 -7.50 15.73
C GLY A 439 43.28 -6.73 16.33
N ALA A 440 44.49 -7.28 16.21
CA ALA A 440 45.69 -6.71 16.83
C ALA A 440 46.10 -5.33 16.28
N GLY A 441 45.66 -5.00 15.05
CA GLY A 441 45.89 -3.69 14.43
C GLY A 441 44.83 -2.64 14.79
N THR A 442 43.77 -3.05 15.47
CA THR A 442 42.62 -2.19 15.73
C THR A 442 42.94 -1.14 16.79
N SER A 443 42.76 0.14 16.48
CA SER A 443 43.01 1.25 17.40
C SER A 443 42.17 2.48 17.08
N ALA A 444 42.01 3.36 18.07
CA ALA A 444 41.25 4.60 17.97
C ALA A 444 42.09 5.79 18.42
N ALA A 445 41.93 6.93 17.74
CA ALA A 445 42.53 8.19 18.12
C ALA A 445 41.49 9.31 18.04
N TYR A 446 41.31 10.04 19.14
CA TYR A 446 40.39 11.19 19.19
C TYR A 446 41.16 12.51 19.19
N GLN A 447 40.74 13.43 18.34
CA GLN A 447 41.24 14.80 18.29
C GLN A 447 40.08 15.78 18.48
N ALA A 448 40.09 16.51 19.59
CA ALA A 448 39.13 17.58 19.83
C ALA A 448 39.29 18.72 18.79
N ASP A 449 38.16 19.30 18.39
CA ASP A 449 38.15 20.48 17.54
C ASP A 449 38.62 21.74 18.31
N SER A 450 38.89 22.82 17.58
CA SER A 450 39.35 24.09 18.17
C SER A 450 38.30 24.78 19.05
N SER A 451 37.02 24.42 18.91
CA SER A 451 35.92 25.00 19.68
C SER A 451 35.70 24.26 21.02
N GLY A 452 36.23 23.05 21.15
CA GLY A 452 36.05 22.18 22.32
C GLY A 452 34.66 21.57 22.44
N ASN A 453 33.80 21.70 21.41
CA ASN A 453 32.41 21.23 21.41
C ASN A 453 32.23 19.94 20.60
N GLY A 454 33.32 19.34 20.13
CA GLY A 454 33.33 18.16 19.29
C GLY A 454 34.75 17.76 18.94
N GLY A 455 34.85 16.85 17.97
CA GLY A 455 36.14 16.38 17.47
C GLY A 455 36.01 15.28 16.43
N THR A 456 37.15 14.78 16.00
CA THR A 456 37.25 13.68 15.05
C THR A 456 37.80 12.45 15.77
N LEU A 457 37.05 11.35 15.72
CA LEU A 457 37.49 10.03 16.12
C LEU A 457 37.91 9.25 14.87
N THR A 458 39.19 8.89 14.79
CA THR A 458 39.70 8.02 13.73
C THR A 458 39.86 6.61 14.28
N VAL A 459 39.19 5.64 13.67
CA VAL A 459 39.29 4.21 14.01
C VAL A 459 39.99 3.50 12.86
N THR A 460 41.01 2.68 13.17
CA THR A 460 41.75 1.90 12.18
C THR A 460 41.73 0.41 12.55
N ASP A 461 41.70 -0.48 11.55
CA ASP A 461 41.95 -1.92 11.69
C ASP A 461 43.42 -2.28 11.36
N GLY A 462 44.24 -1.26 11.06
CA GLY A 462 45.62 -1.38 10.59
C GLY A 462 45.79 -1.34 9.06
N ALA A 463 44.70 -1.45 8.30
CA ALA A 463 44.67 -1.38 6.84
C ALA A 463 43.82 -0.20 6.33
N HIS A 464 42.69 0.08 6.99
CA HIS A 464 41.71 1.09 6.65
C HIS A 464 41.52 2.07 7.82
N ASN A 465 40.86 3.20 7.55
CA ASN A 465 40.54 4.22 8.56
C ASN A 465 39.11 4.72 8.36
N ALA A 466 38.26 4.55 9.37
CA ALA A 466 36.99 5.26 9.49
C ALA A 466 37.21 6.60 10.21
N THR A 467 36.57 7.67 9.74
CA THR A 467 36.66 9.01 10.33
C THR A 467 35.30 9.48 10.77
N LEU A 468 35.07 9.50 12.09
CA LEU A 468 33.79 9.85 12.69
C LEU A 468 33.83 11.26 13.27
N HIS A 469 32.84 12.08 12.93
CA HIS A 469 32.70 13.43 13.47
C HIS A 469 31.79 13.42 14.68
N LEU A 470 32.33 13.69 15.87
CA LEU A 470 31.59 13.63 17.13
C LEU A 470 31.22 15.04 17.61
N LEU A 471 29.99 15.18 18.12
CA LEU A 471 29.49 16.36 18.81
C LEU A 471 29.42 16.08 20.30
N GLY A 472 30.09 16.91 21.10
CA GLY A 472 30.22 16.73 22.55
C GLY A 472 31.65 16.83 23.05
N ILE A 473 31.81 16.73 24.38
CA ILE A 473 33.12 16.77 25.04
C ILE A 473 33.50 15.34 25.40
N PHE A 474 34.60 14.85 24.82
CA PHE A 474 35.08 13.48 25.01
C PHE A 474 36.53 13.47 25.53
N ASP A 475 36.82 12.50 26.40
CA ASP A 475 38.21 12.13 26.73
C ASP A 475 38.65 10.99 25.81
N ALA A 476 39.82 11.15 25.17
CA ALA A 476 40.38 10.14 24.27
C ALA A 476 40.59 8.78 24.96
N HIS A 477 40.83 8.74 26.28
CA HIS A 477 41.08 7.51 27.03
C HIS A 477 39.80 6.71 27.36
N ASN A 478 38.64 7.31 27.16
CA ASN A 478 37.35 6.71 27.49
C ASN A 478 36.76 5.93 26.30
N PHE A 479 37.35 6.03 25.10
CA PHE A 479 36.96 5.18 23.97
C PHE A 479 37.53 3.78 24.12
N THR A 480 36.67 2.78 23.99
CA THR A 480 37.05 1.37 23.96
C THR A 480 36.59 0.74 22.65
N LEU A 481 37.42 -0.15 22.10
CA LEU A 481 37.10 -0.91 20.91
C LEU A 481 36.90 -2.37 21.29
N VAL A 482 35.79 -2.95 20.84
CA VAL A 482 35.44 -4.34 21.12
C VAL A 482 35.01 -5.05 19.84
N ASP A 483 34.99 -6.38 19.90
CA ASP A 483 34.46 -7.25 18.84
C ASP A 483 32.92 -7.24 18.91
N ASP A 484 32.25 -7.06 17.78
CA ASP A 484 30.79 -7.21 17.65
C ASP A 484 30.31 -8.67 17.81
N GLY A 485 31.25 -9.62 17.85
CA GLY A 485 31.00 -11.06 17.90
C GLY A 485 31.03 -11.73 16.53
N ALA A 486 31.13 -10.95 15.45
CA ALA A 486 31.36 -11.39 14.07
C ALA A 486 32.77 -11.02 13.57
N GLY A 487 33.64 -10.47 14.42
CA GLY A 487 34.99 -10.05 14.09
C GLY A 487 35.08 -8.62 13.56
N ARG A 488 34.05 -7.80 13.76
CA ARG A 488 33.99 -6.39 13.35
C ARG A 488 34.13 -5.46 14.57
N THR A 489 34.46 -4.20 14.31
CA THR A 489 34.85 -3.25 15.36
C THR A 489 33.66 -2.45 15.85
N VAL A 490 33.41 -2.49 17.17
CA VAL A 490 32.46 -1.62 17.85
C VAL A 490 33.21 -0.59 18.69
N VAL A 491 32.80 0.67 18.56
CA VAL A 491 33.22 1.77 19.44
C VAL A 491 32.22 1.91 20.58
N GLU A 492 32.74 1.87 21.80
CA GLU A 492 32.01 2.18 23.03
C GLU A 492 32.70 3.37 23.74
N TYR A 493 31.93 4.14 24.52
CA TYR A 493 32.46 5.28 25.28
C TYR A 493 32.22 5.12 26.78
N GLY A 494 33.21 4.68 27.53
CA GLY A 494 33.07 4.51 28.99
C GLY A 494 33.28 5.81 29.76
N LEU A 495 32.28 6.30 30.49
CA LEU A 495 32.54 7.30 31.53
C LEU A 495 33.27 6.61 32.69
N THR A 496 34.57 6.84 32.83
CA THR A 496 35.25 6.50 34.07
C THR A 496 34.60 7.30 35.22
N ALA A 497 34.20 6.61 36.28
CA ALA A 497 33.73 7.23 37.52
C ALA A 497 34.89 8.00 38.18
N SER A 498 35.19 9.19 37.69
CA SER A 498 36.25 10.05 38.20
C SER A 498 35.66 11.41 38.53
N GLY A 499 35.12 11.57 39.75
CA GLY A 499 34.72 12.89 40.22
C GLY A 499 33.80 13.00 41.45
N LEU A 500 33.49 11.94 42.21
CA LEU A 500 33.03 12.14 43.59
C LEU A 500 34.27 12.35 44.46
N VAL A 501 34.76 13.59 44.53
CA VAL A 501 35.66 13.99 45.62
C VAL A 501 34.78 14.15 46.86
N ALA A 502 35.11 13.36 47.89
CA ALA A 502 34.42 13.23 49.16
C ALA A 502 34.20 14.55 49.92
#